data_AF-A0A2G6AMN0-F1
#
_entry.id   AF-A0A2G6AMN0-F1
#
_cell.length_a   1.000
_cell.length_b   1.000
_cell.length_c   1.000
_cell.angle_alpha   90.00
_cell.angle_beta   90.00
_cell.angle_gamma   90.00
#
_symmetry.space_group_name_H-M   'P 1'
#
loop_
_entity.id
_entity.type
_entity.pdbx_description
1 polymer ?
#
loop_
_entity_poly.entity_id
_entity_poly.type
_entity_poly.pdbx_seq_one_letter_code
_entity_poly.pdbx_strand_id
1 'polypeptide(L)'
;MALGILEIMYIVLIVIAIGIQVVLYKSKTNNSIIIINMLFGLLLSYLAFTSFPTNFTIQKTLAILMGIVAILAVVMKFRNDELVFLSKIAFSISIVVSLGLLFL
;
A
#
# COMPACT_ATOMS: atom_id res chain seq x y z
N MET A 1 3.08 -27.30 5.17
CA MET A 1 3.21 -26.98 3.74
C MET A 1 2.51 -25.68 3.36
N ALA A 2 1.25 -25.44 3.78
CA ALA A 2 0.56 -24.16 3.51
C ALA A 2 1.24 -22.93 4.15
N LEU A 3 1.75 -23.06 5.38
CA LEU A 3 2.40 -21.95 6.09
C LEU A 3 3.66 -21.43 5.35
N GLY A 4 4.50 -22.34 4.85
CA GLY A 4 5.71 -21.96 4.12
C GLY A 4 5.44 -21.26 2.79
N ILE A 5 4.35 -21.61 2.09
CA ILE A 5 3.94 -20.92 0.85
C ILE A 5 3.45 -19.50 1.17
N LEU A 6 2.73 -19.32 2.28
CA LEU A 6 2.26 -18.02 2.72
C LEU A 6 3.42 -17.10 3.13
N GLU A 7 4.42 -17.63 3.84
CA GLU A 7 5.65 -16.90 4.19
C GLU A 7 6.41 -16.44 2.94
N ILE A 8 6.54 -17.30 1.92
CA ILE A 8 7.17 -16.93 0.65
C ILE A 8 6.39 -15.79 -0.03
N MET A 9 5.06 -15.87 -0.04
CA MET A 9 4.21 -14.81 -0.61
C MET A 9 4.44 -13.47 0.09
N TYR A 10 4.53 -13.46 1.41
CA TYR A 10 4.79 -12.23 2.17
C TYR A 10 6.18 -11.64 1.88
N ILE A 11 7.21 -12.47 1.77
CA ILE A 11 8.55 -12.02 1.37
C ILE A 11 8.50 -11.36 -0.01
N VAL A 12 7.81 -11.99 -0.98
CA VAL A 12 7.66 -11.44 -2.33
C VAL A 12 6.94 -10.08 -2.29
N LEU A 13 5.86 -9.95 -1.51
CA LEU A 13 5.14 -8.68 -1.35
C LEU A 13 6.02 -7.58 -0.74
N ILE A 14 6.85 -7.91 0.26
CA ILE A 14 7.81 -6.96 0.85
C ILE A 14 8.83 -6.50 -0.20
N VAL A 15 9.42 -7.44 -0.94
CA VAL A 15 10.43 -7.11 -1.97
C VAL A 15 9.83 -6.21 -3.05
N ILE A 16 8.61 -6.51 -3.50
CA ILE A 16 7.88 -5.66 -4.46
C ILE A 16 7.59 -4.28 -3.85
N ALA A 17 7.13 -4.23 -2.60
CA ALA A 17 6.86 -2.97 -1.91
C ALA A 17 8.11 -2.07 -1.86
N ILE A 18 9.26 -2.63 -1.45
CA ILE A 18 10.53 -1.91 -1.42
C ILE A 18 10.90 -1.42 -2.83
N GLY A 19 10.83 -2.29 -3.84
CA GLY A 19 11.16 -1.91 -5.22
C GLY A 19 10.30 -0.76 -5.73
N ILE A 20 8.98 -0.84 -5.53
CA ILE A 20 8.03 0.19 -5.96
C ILE A 20 8.26 1.51 -5.19
N GLN A 21 8.55 1.45 -3.88
CA GLN A 21 8.87 2.64 -3.09
C GLN A 21 10.18 3.28 -3.52
N VAL A 22 11.24 2.51 -3.75
CA VAL A 22 12.52 3.02 -4.23
C VAL A 22 12.35 3.79 -5.55
N VAL A 23 11.60 3.23 -6.50
CA VAL A 23 11.32 3.90 -7.78
C VAL A 23 10.46 5.15 -7.57
N LEU A 24 9.47 5.12 -6.67
CA LEU A 24 8.63 6.27 -6.33
C LEU A 24 9.44 7.46 -5.81
N TYR A 25 10.41 7.20 -4.93
CA TYR A 25 11.25 8.25 -4.37
C TYR A 25 12.34 8.73 -5.33
N LYS A 26 12.88 7.85 -6.19
CA LYS A 26 13.86 8.23 -7.22
C LYS A 26 13.25 9.10 -8.32
N SER A 27 12.00 8.85 -8.68
CA SER A 27 11.30 9.57 -9.74
C SER A 27 10.68 10.87 -9.23
N LYS A 28 10.94 12.01 -9.91
CA LYS A 28 10.29 13.28 -9.55
C LYS A 28 8.84 13.39 -10.04
N THR A 29 8.53 12.88 -11.23
CA THR A 29 7.24 13.16 -11.92
C THR A 29 6.66 11.99 -12.72
N ASN A 30 7.19 10.76 -12.59
CA ASN A 30 6.66 9.62 -13.32
C ASN A 30 5.22 9.29 -12.85
N ASN A 31 4.23 9.52 -13.72
CA ASN A 31 2.82 9.25 -13.42
C ASN A 31 2.54 7.75 -13.30
N SER A 32 3.26 6.92 -14.05
CA SER A 32 3.07 5.47 -14.06
C SER A 32 3.44 4.86 -12.71
N ILE A 33 4.52 5.30 -12.07
CA ILE A 33 4.90 4.76 -10.74
C ILE A 33 3.87 5.13 -9.67
N ILE A 34 3.21 6.27 -9.79
CA ILE A 34 2.16 6.70 -8.87
C ILE A 34 0.92 5.83 -9.01
N ILE A 35 0.50 5.54 -10.25
CA ILE A 35 -0.62 4.64 -10.51
C ILE A 35 -0.27 3.22 -10.03
N ILE A 36 0.96 2.74 -10.26
CA ILE A 36 1.43 1.45 -9.75
C ILE A 36 1.37 1.42 -8.21
N ASN A 37 1.82 2.48 -7.54
CA ASN A 37 1.73 2.58 -6.07
C ASN A 37 0.28 2.57 -5.57
N MET A 38 -0.63 3.25 -6.27
CA MET A 38 -2.05 3.21 -5.94
C MET A 38 -2.63 1.81 -6.05
N LEU A 39 -2.43 1.16 -7.19
CA LEU A 39 -2.94 -0.18 -7.43
C LEU A 39 -2.35 -1.19 -6.45
N PHE A 40 -1.07 -1.06 -6.15
CA PHE A 40 -0.40 -1.93 -5.18
C PHE A 40 -0.86 -1.66 -3.74
N GLY A 41 -1.03 -0.40 -3.35
CA GLY A 41 -1.60 -0.04 -2.04
C GLY A 41 -3.04 -0.55 -1.87
N LEU A 42 -3.87 -0.44 -2.92
CA LEU A 42 -5.22 -1.00 -2.94
C LEU A 42 -5.22 -2.53 -2.85
N LEU A 43 -4.32 -3.19 -3.58
CA LEU A 43 -4.15 -4.64 -3.49
C LEU A 43 -3.81 -5.07 -2.06
N LEU A 44 -2.81 -4.43 -1.44
CA LEU A 44 -2.40 -4.76 -0.07
C LEU A 44 -3.52 -4.49 0.95
N SER A 45 -4.22 -3.37 0.82
CA SER A 45 -5.39 -3.05 1.65
C SER A 45 -6.50 -4.09 1.51
N TYR A 46 -6.79 -4.53 0.28
CA TYR A 46 -7.78 -5.57 0.02
C TYR A 46 -7.38 -6.93 0.60
N LEU A 47 -6.12 -7.32 0.43
CA LEU A 47 -5.58 -8.55 1.01
C LEU A 47 -5.66 -8.49 2.55
N ALA A 48 -5.28 -7.36 3.15
CA ALA A 48 -5.37 -7.16 4.60
C ALA A 48 -6.82 -7.22 5.10
N PHE A 49 -7.79 -6.68 4.34
CA PHE A 49 -9.19 -6.74 4.72
C PHE A 49 -9.76 -8.16 4.67
N THR A 50 -9.37 -8.94 3.67
CA THR A 50 -9.86 -10.30 3.44
C THR A 50 -9.16 -11.36 4.28
N SER A 51 -7.96 -11.08 4.81
CA SER A 51 -7.24 -11.99 5.71
C SER A 51 -7.87 -12.08 7.11
N PHE A 52 -8.57 -11.03 7.56
CA PHE A 52 -9.14 -10.99 8.91
C PHE A 52 -10.54 -11.62 9.01
N PRO A 53 -10.79 -12.44 10.05
CA PRO A 53 -12.13 -12.93 10.40
C PRO A 53 -13.11 -11.78 10.70
N THR A 54 -14.42 -12.04 10.63
CA THR A 54 -15.46 -11.01 10.72
C THR A 54 -15.54 -10.28 12.06
N ASN A 55 -15.02 -10.87 13.14
CA ASN A 55 -14.98 -10.28 14.49
C ASN A 55 -13.80 -9.29 14.69
N PHE A 56 -12.87 -9.18 13.75
CA PHE A 56 -11.72 -8.26 13.81
C PHE A 56 -12.05 -6.90 13.17
N THR A 57 -13.06 -6.22 13.72
CA THR A 57 -13.61 -4.98 13.13
C THR A 57 -12.55 -3.88 13.00
N ILE A 58 -11.69 -3.70 14.01
CA ILE A 58 -10.69 -2.63 14.03
C ILE A 58 -9.69 -2.79 12.87
N GLN A 59 -9.13 -3.99 12.71
CA GLN A 59 -8.14 -4.28 11.67
C GLN A 59 -8.74 -4.13 10.28
N LYS A 60 -9.98 -4.60 10.09
CA LYS A 60 -10.70 -4.46 8.82
C LYS A 60 -10.99 -3.01 8.48
N THR A 61 -11.40 -2.20 9.47
CA THR A 61 -11.58 -0.75 9.27
C THR A 61 -10.26 -0.06 8.92
N LEU A 62 -9.15 -0.41 9.59
CA LEU A 62 -7.83 0.13 9.27
C LEU A 62 -7.39 -0.24 7.84
N ALA A 63 -7.62 -1.49 7.42
CA ALA A 63 -7.33 -1.94 6.06
C ALA A 63 -8.08 -1.09 5.03
N ILE A 64 -9.39 -0.86 5.23
CA ILE A 64 -10.19 0.02 4.36
C ILE A 64 -9.63 1.44 4.32
N LEU A 65 -9.29 2.01 5.48
CA LEU A 65 -8.72 3.35 5.56
C LEU A 65 -7.42 3.46 4.76
N MET A 66 -6.55 2.45 4.81
CA MET A 66 -5.31 2.46 4.03
C MET A 66 -5.55 2.41 2.52
N GLY A 67 -6.59 1.71 2.07
CA GLY A 67 -7.02 1.73 0.68
C GLY A 67 -7.51 3.12 0.24
N ILE A 68 -8.27 3.81 1.10
CA ILE A 68 -8.69 5.20 0.87
C ILE A 68 -7.48 6.13 0.81
N VAL A 69 -6.50 5.96 1.70
CA VAL A 69 -5.25 6.76 1.70
C VAL A 69 -4.49 6.57 0.38
N ALA A 70 -4.41 5.36 -0.17
CA ALA A 70 -3.79 5.13 -1.48
C ALA A 70 -4.47 5.90 -2.62
N ILE A 71 -5.80 5.99 -2.60
CA ILE A 71 -6.57 6.76 -3.59
C ILE A 71 -6.31 8.27 -3.39
N LEU A 72 -6.41 8.75 -2.14
CA LEU A 72 -6.16 10.16 -1.82
C LEU A 72 -4.75 10.60 -2.20
N ALA A 73 -3.76 9.72 -2.04
CA ALA A 73 -2.38 9.98 -2.45
C ALA A 73 -2.28 10.29 -3.96
N VAL A 74 -3.00 9.56 -4.82
CA VAL A 74 -3.07 9.88 -6.26
C VAL A 74 -3.71 11.24 -6.49
N VAL A 75 -4.84 11.49 -5.85
CA VAL A 75 -5.60 12.75 -5.99
C VAL A 75 -4.72 13.95 -5.60
N MET A 76 -3.96 13.85 -4.50
CA MET A 76 -3.03 14.89 -4.06
C MET A 76 -2.00 15.24 -5.13
N LYS A 77 -1.39 14.24 -5.77
CA LYS A 77 -0.40 14.48 -6.82
C LYS A 77 -0.99 15.17 -8.05
N PHE A 78 -2.21 14.83 -8.45
CA PHE A 78 -2.82 15.45 -9.63
C PHE A 78 -3.40 16.83 -9.37
N ARG A 79 -3.55 17.22 -8.10
CA ARG A 79 -4.13 18.51 -7.71
C ARG A 79 -3.11 19.64 -7.67
N ASN A 80 -1.93 19.42 -7.09
CA ASN A 80 -0.90 20.44 -6.96
C ASN A 80 0.49 19.78 -6.92
N ASP A 81 1.45 20.31 -7.69
CA ASP A 81 2.83 19.83 -7.73
C ASP A 81 3.54 19.96 -6.36
N GLU A 82 3.13 20.92 -5.53
CA GLU A 82 3.63 21.07 -4.15
C GLU A 82 3.25 19.89 -3.25
N LEU A 83 2.14 19.20 -3.56
CA LEU A 83 1.64 18.06 -2.80
C LEU A 83 2.23 16.72 -3.26
N VAL A 84 3.10 16.71 -4.26
CA VAL A 84 3.74 15.48 -4.76
C VAL A 84 4.53 14.79 -3.66
N PHE A 85 5.23 15.54 -2.81
CA PHE A 85 5.96 14.94 -1.70
C PHE A 85 5.03 14.31 -0.65
N LEU A 86 3.93 15.01 -0.32
CA LEU A 86 2.92 14.50 0.61
C LEU A 86 2.22 13.24 0.07
N SER A 87 1.95 13.21 -1.23
CA SER A 87 1.43 12.03 -1.94
C SER A 87 2.36 10.81 -1.76
N LYS A 88 3.68 10.98 -1.91
CA LYS A 88 4.65 9.88 -1.71
C LYS A 88 4.65 9.34 -0.28
N ILE A 89 4.58 10.23 0.70
CA ILE A 89 4.46 9.85 2.11
C ILE A 89 3.16 9.09 2.34
N ALA A 90 2.04 9.56 1.81
CA ALA A 90 0.75 8.89 1.93
C ALA A 90 0.77 7.48 1.32
N PHE A 91 1.39 7.28 0.16
CA PHE A 91 1.61 5.93 -0.39
C PHE A 91 2.44 5.04 0.52
N SER A 92 3.53 5.57 1.06
CA SER A 92 4.41 4.83 1.97
C SER A 92 3.66 4.38 3.22
N ILE A 93 2.89 5.27 3.83
CA ILE A 93 2.06 4.94 5.01
C ILE A 93 1.03 3.87 4.65
N SER A 94 0.29 4.05 3.55
CA SER A 94 -0.71 3.08 3.10
C SER A 94 -0.11 1.68 2.91
N ILE A 95 1.03 1.59 2.24
CA ILE A 95 1.70 0.32 1.94
C ILE A 95 2.30 -0.32 3.20
N VAL A 96 3.01 0.45 4.02
CA VAL A 96 3.66 -0.08 5.25
C VAL A 96 2.61 -0.55 6.25
N VAL A 97 1.54 0.22 6.47
CA VAL A 97 0.48 -0.18 7.41
C VAL A 97 -0.29 -1.38 6.87
N SER A 98 -0.62 -1.42 5.58
CA SER A 98 -1.31 -2.58 4.99
C SER A 98 -0.46 -3.85 5.05
N LEU A 99 0.86 -3.74 4.85
CA LEU A 99 1.78 -4.86 5.07
C LEU A 99 1.79 -5.26 6.55
N GLY A 100 1.93 -4.31 7.48
CA GLY A 100 1.89 -4.60 8.91
C GLY A 100 0.61 -5.33 9.35
N LEU A 101 -0.54 -4.96 8.77
CA LEU A 101 -1.81 -5.64 8.98
C LEU A 101 -1.82 -7.07 8.43
N LEU A 102 -1.12 -7.36 7.33
CA LEU A 102 -1.01 -8.72 6.79
C LEU A 102 -0.19 -9.67 7.68
N PHE A 103 0.63 -9.14 8.60
CA PHE A 103 1.45 -9.89 9.55
C PHE A 103 0.84 -10.01 10.96
N LEU A 104 -0.32 -9.39 11.19
CA LEU A 104 -1.08 -9.43 12.44
C LEU A 104 -2.17 -10.50 12.38
#